data_AF-A0A453MDJ6-F1
#
_entry.id   AF-A0A453MDJ6-F1
#
_cell.length_a   1.000
_cell.length_b   1.000
_cell.length_c   1.000
_cell.angle_alpha   90.00
_cell.angle_beta   90.00
_cell.angle_gamma   90.00
#
_symmetry.space_group_name_H-M   'P 1'
#
loop_
_entity.id
_entity.type
_entity.pdbx_description
1 polymer ?
#
loop_
_entity_poly.entity_id
_entity_poly.type
_entity_poly.pdbx_seq_one_letter_code
_entity_poly.pdbx_strand_id
1 'polypeptide(L)'
;MLVHPDKNMGNDKAADAFKKLQNAYEVLLDSVKRKTYDDELRREELLNYFRRFQGASQKKGGHGTFQQGFSPSEGVDEGPSALSRRIACKKCGDFHLWIYTGRPKLQGRWCQDCKEFHQAKDGDGWVEQSFQPVLFGMLHKPDLPRAFVCAESSIFDVTEWFSCQGIPRC
;
A
#
# COMPACT_ATOMS: atom_id res chain seq x y z
N MET A 1 21.42 4.90 29.96
CA MET A 1 20.42 4.08 29.24
C MET A 1 19.16 4.00 30.10
N LEU A 2 18.01 4.41 29.54
CA LEU A 2 16.79 4.77 30.27
C LEU A 2 16.10 3.56 30.95
N VAL A 3 16.22 2.37 30.38
CA VAL A 3 15.55 1.14 30.83
C VAL A 3 16.55 0.06 31.30
N HIS A 4 17.78 0.45 31.64
CA HIS A 4 18.78 -0.53 32.04
C HIS A 4 18.34 -1.25 33.33
N PRO A 5 18.45 -2.59 33.41
CA PRO A 5 17.97 -3.36 34.56
C PRO A 5 18.63 -2.95 35.87
N ASP A 6 19.93 -2.62 35.84
CA ASP A 6 20.70 -2.17 37.02
C ASP A 6 20.23 -0.82 37.59
N LYS A 7 19.62 0.05 36.76
CA LYS A 7 19.13 1.37 37.19
C LYS A 7 17.64 1.40 37.46
N ASN A 8 16.92 0.33 37.15
CA ASN A 8 15.46 0.22 37.25
C ASN A 8 15.04 -1.10 37.93
N MET A 9 15.84 -1.57 38.90
CA MET A 9 15.58 -2.82 39.61
C MET A 9 14.20 -2.78 40.30
N GLY A 10 13.37 -3.78 40.03
CA GLY A 10 12.01 -3.91 40.58
C GLY A 10 10.92 -3.12 39.85
N ASN A 11 11.23 -2.45 38.73
CA ASN A 11 10.23 -1.81 37.89
C ASN A 11 9.89 -2.70 36.69
N ASP A 12 8.81 -3.47 36.81
CA ASP A 12 8.36 -4.43 35.80
C ASP A 12 8.12 -3.77 34.42
N LYS A 13 7.64 -2.51 34.39
CA LYS A 13 7.44 -1.77 33.13
C LYS A 13 8.75 -1.47 32.41
N ALA A 14 9.82 -1.20 33.18
CA ALA A 14 11.15 -0.96 32.61
C ALA A 14 11.78 -2.27 32.10
N ALA A 15 11.55 -3.38 32.81
CA ALA A 15 12.00 -4.70 32.37
C ALA A 15 11.33 -5.15 31.05
N ASP A 16 10.02 -4.94 30.93
CA ASP A 16 9.27 -5.24 29.70
C ASP A 16 9.71 -4.37 28.51
N ALA A 17 9.94 -3.08 28.75
CA ALA A 17 10.44 -2.17 27.74
C ALA A 17 11.86 -2.54 27.29
N PHE A 18 12.73 -2.93 28.23
CA PHE A 18 14.07 -3.42 27.92
C PHE A 18 14.02 -4.69 27.06
N LYS A 19 13.12 -5.63 27.39
CA LYS A 19 12.93 -6.87 26.61
C LYS A 19 12.45 -6.60 25.19
N LYS A 20 11.53 -5.65 25.01
CA LYS A 20 11.07 -5.20 23.68
C LYS A 20 12.19 -4.58 22.86
N LEU A 21 12.99 -3.71 23.49
CA LEU A 21 14.13 -3.07 22.82
C LEU A 21 15.19 -4.09 22.42
N GLN A 22 15.49 -5.06 23.29
CA GLN A 22 16.41 -6.15 23.01
C GLN A 22 15.93 -7.00 21.83
N ASN A 23 14.65 -7.39 21.83
CA ASN A 23 14.06 -8.17 20.75
C ASN A 23 14.06 -7.41 19.41
N ALA A 24 13.69 -6.13 19.42
CA ALA A 24 13.77 -5.29 18.24
C ALA A 24 15.20 -5.21 17.71
N TYR A 25 16.18 -5.06 18.60
CA TYR A 25 17.59 -5.01 18.22
C TYR A 25 18.08 -6.31 17.58
N GLU A 26 17.72 -7.47 18.14
CA GLU A 26 18.07 -8.79 17.59
C GLU A 26 17.49 -9.02 16.19
N VAL A 27 16.25 -8.60 15.95
CA VAL A 27 15.60 -8.72 14.63
C VAL A 27 16.21 -7.74 13.63
N LEU A 28 16.49 -6.51 14.04
CA LEU A 28 16.98 -5.44 13.16
C LEU A 28 18.46 -5.58 12.82
N LEU A 29 19.27 -6.21 13.68
CA LEU A 29 20.68 -6.50 13.43
C LEU A 29 20.88 -7.60 12.39
N ASP A 30 20.00 -8.59 12.37
CA ASP A 30 20.07 -9.69 11.41
C ASP A 30 19.34 -9.29 10.11
N SER A 31 20.09 -9.15 9.03
CA SER A 31 19.58 -8.69 7.74
C SER A 31 18.51 -9.61 7.14
N VAL A 32 18.57 -10.91 7.44
CA VAL A 32 17.60 -11.91 6.97
C VAL A 32 16.32 -11.82 7.79
N LYS A 33 16.44 -11.70 9.12
CA LYS A 33 15.26 -11.56 10.00
C LYS A 33 14.54 -10.23 9.75
N ARG A 34 15.28 -9.13 9.61
CA ARG A 34 14.69 -7.82 9.26
C ARG A 34 13.91 -7.89 7.96
N LYS A 35 14.50 -8.46 6.90
CA LYS A 35 13.81 -8.61 5.61
C LYS A 35 12.54 -9.46 5.73
N THR A 36 12.62 -10.57 6.46
CA THR A 36 11.48 -11.47 6.66
C THR A 36 10.34 -10.76 7.39
N TYR A 37 10.67 -10.01 8.44
CA TYR A 37 9.71 -9.19 9.18
C TYR A 37 9.06 -8.11 8.30
N ASP A 38 9.86 -7.40 7.50
CA ASP A 38 9.36 -6.36 6.59
C ASP A 38 8.45 -6.95 5.48
N ASP A 39 8.76 -8.14 4.99
CA ASP A 39 7.96 -8.86 3.98
C ASP A 39 6.67 -9.42 4.60
N GLU A 40 6.72 -9.88 5.85
CA GLU A 40 5.54 -10.30 6.63
C GLU A 40 4.61 -9.15 6.94
N LEU A 41 5.14 -8.04 7.43
CA LEU A 41 4.36 -6.83 7.73
C LEU A 41 3.63 -6.32 6.49
N ARG A 42 4.33 -6.23 5.35
CA ARG A 42 3.69 -5.84 4.07
C ARG A 42 2.60 -6.81 3.64
N ARG A 43 2.82 -8.11 3.83
CA ARG A 43 1.80 -9.13 3.50
C ARG A 43 0.58 -8.99 4.41
N GLU A 44 0.78 -8.76 5.69
CA GLU A 44 -0.30 -8.55 6.65
C GLU A 44 -1.07 -7.26 6.40
N GLU A 45 -0.40 -6.16 6.03
CA GLU A 45 -1.07 -4.91 5.65
C GLU A 45 -1.98 -5.10 4.42
N LEU A 46 -1.49 -5.81 3.41
CA LEU A 46 -2.27 -6.18 2.23
C LEU A 46 -3.45 -7.09 2.62
N LEU A 47 -3.21 -8.13 3.42
CA LEU A 47 -4.27 -9.05 3.86
C LEU A 47 -5.31 -8.37 4.76
N ASN A 48 -4.90 -7.46 5.63
CA ASN A 48 -5.81 -6.68 6.47
C ASN A 48 -6.64 -5.72 5.62
N TYR A 49 -6.04 -5.12 4.60
CA TYR A 49 -6.76 -4.34 3.60
C TYR A 49 -7.83 -5.19 2.89
N PHE A 50 -7.48 -6.39 2.41
CA PHE A 50 -8.44 -7.32 1.79
C PHE A 50 -9.53 -7.83 2.75
N ARG A 51 -9.18 -8.15 4.00
CA ARG A 51 -10.12 -8.63 5.02
C ARG A 51 -11.15 -7.56 5.40
N ARG A 52 -10.71 -6.31 5.51
CA ARG A 52 -11.60 -5.16 5.79
C ARG A 52 -12.62 -4.95 4.66
N PHE A 53 -12.25 -5.29 3.43
CA PHE A 53 -13.15 -5.30 2.27
C PHE A 53 -14.15 -6.48 2.25
N GLN A 54 -13.72 -7.69 2.63
CA GLN A 54 -14.63 -8.84 2.69
C GLN A 54 -15.63 -8.77 3.86
N GLY A 55 -15.25 -8.15 4.98
CA GLY A 55 -16.13 -7.93 6.13
C GLY A 55 -17.34 -7.03 5.84
N ALA A 56 -17.28 -6.19 4.79
CA ALA A 56 -18.41 -5.39 4.33
C ALA A 56 -19.36 -6.14 3.39
N SER A 57 -18.97 -7.32 2.87
CA SER A 57 -19.71 -8.05 1.84
C SER A 57 -20.60 -9.18 2.38
N GLN A 58 -20.51 -9.55 3.65
CA GLN A 58 -21.43 -10.53 4.26
C GLN A 58 -22.63 -9.87 4.93
N LYS A 59 -23.55 -9.33 4.12
CA LYS A 59 -24.98 -9.45 4.40
C LYS A 59 -25.68 -9.91 3.13
N LYS A 60 -25.77 -11.23 2.96
CA LYS A 60 -26.70 -11.85 2.01
C LYS A 60 -28.12 -11.60 2.51
N GLY A 61 -28.98 -11.10 1.63
CA GLY A 61 -30.43 -11.15 1.81
C GLY A 61 -31.22 -10.40 0.74
N GLY A 62 -31.57 -11.09 -0.35
CA GLY A 62 -32.81 -10.83 -1.10
C GLY A 62 -32.72 -10.11 -2.45
N HIS A 63 -32.67 -10.90 -3.53
CA HIS A 63 -33.50 -10.83 -4.75
C HIS A 63 -33.95 -9.45 -5.31
N GLY A 64 -33.52 -9.12 -6.53
CA GLY A 64 -34.29 -8.23 -7.42
C GLY A 64 -33.49 -7.31 -8.37
N THR A 65 -33.51 -7.68 -9.65
CA THR A 65 -33.77 -6.82 -10.83
C THR A 65 -32.91 -5.57 -11.10
N PHE A 66 -32.27 -5.63 -12.27
CA PHE A 66 -31.70 -4.58 -13.11
C PHE A 66 -32.50 -3.26 -13.18
N GLN A 67 -31.84 -2.10 -12.96
CA GLN A 67 -32.10 -0.84 -13.68
C GLN A 67 -30.98 0.19 -13.46
N GLN A 68 -30.55 0.83 -14.55
CA GLN A 68 -29.70 2.01 -14.59
C GLN A 68 -30.40 3.21 -13.92
N GLY A 69 -29.65 4.01 -13.16
CA GLY A 69 -30.15 5.28 -12.63
C GLY A 69 -29.05 6.04 -11.88
N PHE A 70 -28.48 7.05 -12.52
CA PHE A 70 -27.70 8.09 -11.85
C PHE A 70 -28.63 8.96 -11.02
N SER A 71 -28.29 9.19 -9.75
CA SER A 71 -28.61 10.40 -8.99
C SER A 71 -27.57 10.61 -7.89
N PRO A 72 -27.00 11.82 -7.70
CA PRO A 72 -26.07 12.10 -6.61
C PRO A 72 -26.87 12.35 -5.33
N SER A 73 -26.74 11.48 -4.34
CA SER A 73 -27.23 11.72 -2.98
C SER A 73 -26.05 12.12 -2.10
N GLU A 74 -26.16 13.31 -1.55
CA GLU A 74 -25.28 13.90 -0.56
C GLU A 74 -25.17 13.01 0.70
N GLY A 75 -24.00 13.08 1.34
CA GLY A 75 -23.85 12.79 2.77
C GLY A 75 -23.53 11.35 3.15
N VAL A 76 -22.41 10.80 2.68
CA VAL A 76 -21.70 9.73 3.41
C VAL A 76 -20.22 10.08 3.36
N ASP A 77 -19.59 10.13 4.53
CA ASP A 77 -18.13 10.19 4.71
C ASP A 77 -17.50 8.94 4.06
N GLU A 78 -17.32 9.00 2.75
CA GLU A 78 -16.75 7.94 1.93
C GLU A 78 -15.24 7.95 2.12
N GLY A 79 -14.79 7.09 3.03
CA GLY A 79 -13.37 6.85 3.21
C GLY A 79 -12.66 6.49 1.89
N PRO A 80 -11.31 6.61 1.83
CA PRO A 80 -10.50 6.45 0.61
C PRO A 80 -10.73 5.16 -0.19
N SER A 81 -11.30 4.14 0.45
CA SER A 81 -11.64 2.83 -0.09
C SER A 81 -12.85 2.82 -1.02
N ALA A 82 -13.81 3.74 -0.87
CA ALA A 82 -15.04 3.77 -1.68
C ALA A 82 -14.78 4.20 -3.14
N LEU A 83 -13.70 4.95 -3.36
CA LEU A 83 -13.31 5.47 -4.68
C LEU A 83 -12.46 4.48 -5.49
N SER A 84 -12.02 3.37 -4.89
CA SER A 84 -11.21 2.33 -5.55
C SER A 84 -12.08 1.44 -6.46
N ARG A 85 -11.53 0.96 -7.58
CA ARG A 85 -12.29 0.33 -8.66
C ARG A 85 -11.85 -1.10 -8.93
N ARG A 86 -12.79 -1.97 -9.32
CA ARG A 86 -12.47 -3.32 -9.82
C ARG A 86 -12.47 -3.34 -11.33
N ILE A 87 -11.37 -3.81 -11.93
CA ILE A 87 -11.17 -3.89 -13.37
C ILE A 87 -10.93 -5.34 -13.78
N ALA A 88 -11.71 -5.80 -14.76
CA ALA A 88 -11.53 -7.14 -15.34
C ALA A 88 -10.20 -7.23 -16.10
N CYS A 89 -9.44 -8.28 -15.85
CA CYS A 89 -8.19 -8.56 -16.55
C CYS A 89 -8.39 -9.64 -17.60
N LYS A 90 -8.08 -9.29 -18.85
CA LYS A 90 -8.17 -10.21 -19.98
C LYS A 90 -7.15 -11.34 -19.92
N LYS A 91 -6.08 -11.19 -19.13
CA LYS A 91 -5.00 -12.18 -19.05
C LYS A 91 -5.31 -13.31 -18.08
N CYS A 92 -5.67 -13.00 -16.83
CA CYS A 92 -6.01 -14.02 -15.84
C CYS A 92 -7.50 -14.38 -15.82
N GLY A 93 -8.36 -13.54 -16.43
CA GLY A 93 -9.81 -13.73 -16.43
C GLY A 93 -10.50 -13.28 -15.13
N ASP A 94 -9.75 -12.79 -14.14
CA ASP A 94 -10.27 -12.29 -12.86
C ASP A 94 -10.28 -10.74 -12.81
N PHE A 95 -10.72 -10.18 -11.69
CA PHE A 95 -10.73 -8.75 -11.42
C PHE A 95 -9.53 -8.33 -10.57
N HIS A 96 -8.89 -7.23 -10.94
CA HIS A 96 -7.89 -6.57 -10.10
C HIS A 96 -8.43 -5.27 -9.53
N LEU A 97 -7.86 -4.86 -8.41
CA LEU A 97 -8.21 -3.61 -7.77
C LEU A 97 -7.31 -2.47 -8.27
N TRP A 98 -7.94 -1.38 -8.68
CA TRP A 98 -7.33 -0.08 -8.93
C TRP A 98 -7.56 0.76 -7.67
N ILE A 99 -6.50 1.01 -6.93
CA ILE A 99 -6.57 1.66 -5.62
C ILE A 99 -6.51 3.16 -5.81
N TYR A 100 -7.53 3.89 -5.36
CA TYR A 100 -7.52 5.34 -5.43
C TYR A 100 -6.41 5.92 -4.54
N THR A 101 -5.58 6.79 -5.11
CA THR A 101 -4.39 7.30 -4.42
C THR A 101 -4.61 8.64 -3.72
N GLY A 102 -5.69 9.36 -4.03
CA GLY A 102 -5.89 10.73 -3.54
C GLY A 102 -4.96 11.78 -4.14
N ARG A 103 -4.08 11.42 -5.08
CA ARG A 103 -3.10 12.35 -5.65
C ARG A 103 -3.80 13.37 -6.57
N PRO A 104 -3.48 14.67 -6.44
CA PRO A 104 -4.03 15.69 -7.33
C PRO A 104 -3.41 15.56 -8.74
N LYS A 105 -4.21 15.77 -9.78
CA LYS A 105 -3.74 15.67 -11.18
C LYS A 105 -2.58 16.60 -11.49
N LEU A 106 -2.59 17.82 -10.96
CA LEU A 106 -1.59 18.85 -11.26
C LEU A 106 -0.16 18.44 -10.88
N GLN A 107 -0.03 17.54 -9.88
CA GLN A 107 1.23 17.02 -9.38
C GLN A 107 1.18 15.49 -9.29
N GLY A 108 0.52 14.87 -10.25
CA GLY A 108 0.19 13.45 -10.20
C GLY A 108 1.35 12.53 -10.53
N ARG A 109 2.17 12.94 -11.51
CA ARG A 109 3.18 12.09 -12.15
C ARG A 109 4.58 12.47 -11.70
N TRP A 110 5.27 11.58 -11.00
CA TRP A 110 6.69 11.77 -10.72
C TRP A 110 7.54 11.60 -11.99
N CYS A 111 8.48 12.52 -12.23
CA CYS A 111 9.46 12.43 -13.29
C CYS A 111 10.86 12.27 -12.71
N GLN A 112 11.56 11.19 -13.08
CA GLN A 112 12.90 10.90 -12.57
C GLN A 112 13.97 11.86 -13.12
N ASP A 113 13.81 12.32 -14.36
CA ASP A 113 14.75 13.25 -15.01
C ASP A 113 14.63 14.66 -14.45
N CYS A 114 13.39 15.16 -14.31
CA CYS A 114 13.12 16.49 -13.76
C CYS A 114 13.20 16.52 -12.22
N LYS A 115 13.06 15.36 -11.56
CA LYS A 115 12.95 15.23 -10.10
C LYS A 115 11.80 16.04 -9.49
N GLU A 116 10.72 16.19 -10.26
CA GLU A 116 9.53 16.94 -9.86
C GLU A 116 8.26 16.21 -10.29
N PHE A 117 7.13 16.64 -9.71
CA PHE A 117 5.81 16.16 -10.08
C PHE A 117 5.21 16.99 -11.21
N HIS A 118 4.73 16.31 -12.25
CA HIS A 118 4.08 16.90 -13.40
C HIS A 118 2.58 16.59 -13.40
N GLN A 119 1.86 17.37 -14.20
CA GLN A 119 0.45 17.15 -14.45
C GLN A 119 0.22 15.79 -15.13
N ALA A 120 -0.67 14.98 -14.56
CA ALA A 120 -1.21 13.77 -15.16
C ALA A 120 -2.47 14.09 -15.98
N LYS A 121 -2.58 13.51 -17.17
CA LYS A 121 -3.72 13.59 -18.07
C LYS A 121 -4.51 12.28 -18.05
N ASP A 122 -5.80 12.36 -18.33
CA ASP A 122 -6.62 11.14 -18.38
C ASP A 122 -6.14 10.24 -19.53
N GLY A 123 -5.92 8.96 -19.22
CA GLY A 123 -5.28 8.00 -20.11
C GLY A 123 -3.77 7.85 -19.90
N ASP A 124 -3.12 8.71 -19.11
CA ASP A 124 -1.70 8.54 -18.78
C ASP A 124 -1.49 7.31 -17.89
N GLY A 125 -0.52 6.48 -18.23
CA GLY A 125 0.01 5.41 -17.39
C GLY A 125 1.52 5.56 -17.21
N TRP A 126 2.02 5.41 -15.99
CA TRP A 126 3.45 5.51 -15.69
C TRP A 126 3.85 4.56 -14.56
N VAL A 127 5.16 4.35 -14.44
CA VAL A 127 5.76 3.53 -13.38
C VAL A 127 6.70 4.40 -12.57
N GLU A 128 6.55 4.38 -11.25
CA GLU A 128 7.44 5.03 -10.31
C GLU A 128 8.32 3.97 -9.64
N GLN A 129 9.63 4.15 -9.71
CA GLN A 129 10.60 3.33 -8.99
C GLN A 129 11.16 4.14 -7.82
N SER A 130 10.85 3.73 -6.60
CA SER A 130 11.42 4.30 -5.39
C SER A 130 12.68 3.54 -4.97
N PHE A 131 13.51 4.21 -4.18
CA PHE A 131 14.74 3.63 -3.64
C PHE A 131 14.75 3.84 -2.14
N GLN A 132 14.92 2.75 -1.39
CA GLN A 132 15.10 2.84 0.05
C GLN A 132 16.59 3.00 0.39
N PRO A 133 16.96 4.01 1.20
CA PRO A 133 18.31 4.12 1.72
C PRO A 133 18.56 2.95 2.68
N VAL A 134 19.60 2.18 2.39
CA VAL A 134 20.10 1.10 3.23
C VAL A 134 21.56 1.39 3.59
N LEU A 135 22.06 0.75 4.66
CA LEU A 135 23.43 0.94 5.16
C LEU A 135 23.80 2.41 5.41
N PHE A 136 23.10 3.08 6.33
CA PHE A 136 23.34 4.50 6.67
C PHE A 136 23.28 5.47 5.46
N GLY A 137 22.55 5.11 4.40
CA GLY A 137 22.43 5.91 3.18
C GLY A 137 23.58 5.71 2.19
N MET A 138 24.49 4.77 2.44
CA MET A 138 25.59 4.46 1.52
C MET A 138 25.15 3.60 0.33
N LEU A 139 24.02 2.89 0.43
CA LEU A 139 23.51 2.04 -0.63
C LEU A 139 22.00 2.26 -0.79
N HIS A 140 21.54 2.30 -2.04
CA HIS A 140 20.13 2.39 -2.37
C HIS A 140 19.64 1.04 -2.86
N LYS A 141 18.65 0.46 -2.19
CA LYS A 141 17.97 -0.75 -2.68
C LYS A 141 16.74 -0.33 -3.49
N PRO A 142 16.57 -0.80 -4.73
CA PRO A 142 15.36 -0.52 -5.49
C PRO A 142 14.15 -1.16 -4.80
N ASP A 143 13.10 -0.36 -4.60
CA ASP A 143 11.80 -0.88 -4.23
C ASP A 143 11.12 -1.52 -5.45
N LEU A 144 10.07 -2.29 -5.19
CA LEU A 144 9.19 -2.80 -6.23
C LEU A 144 8.60 -1.62 -7.03
N PRO A 145 8.66 -1.68 -8.37
CA PRO A 145 8.09 -0.63 -9.21
C PRO A 145 6.58 -0.55 -8.97
N ARG A 146 6.07 0.67 -8.80
CA ARG A 146 4.64 0.95 -8.64
C ARG A 146 4.10 1.50 -9.94
N ALA A 147 3.00 0.93 -10.42
CA ALA A 147 2.34 1.37 -11.63
C ALA A 147 1.13 2.24 -11.28
N PHE A 148 0.98 3.35 -11.98
CA PHE A 148 -0.13 4.28 -11.81
C PHE A 148 -0.82 4.56 -13.14
N VAL A 149 -2.10 4.90 -13.06
CA VAL A 149 -2.90 5.37 -14.20
C VAL A 149 -3.76 6.55 -13.77
N CYS A 150 -3.92 7.52 -14.65
CA CYS A 150 -4.90 8.57 -14.48
C CYS A 150 -6.14 8.25 -15.33
N ALA A 151 -7.29 8.11 -14.68
CA ALA A 151 -8.57 7.83 -15.32
C ALA A 151 -9.68 8.62 -14.64
N GLU A 152 -10.62 9.17 -15.42
CA GLU A 152 -11.75 9.96 -14.91
C GLU A 152 -11.32 11.04 -13.91
N SER A 153 -10.27 11.78 -14.27
CA SER A 153 -9.69 12.83 -13.45
C SER A 153 -9.17 12.41 -12.06
N SER A 154 -8.94 11.11 -11.86
CA SER A 154 -8.39 10.54 -10.62
C SER A 154 -7.15 9.69 -10.92
N ILE A 155 -6.27 9.53 -9.94
CA ILE A 155 -5.05 8.72 -10.07
C ILE A 155 -5.20 7.45 -9.24
N PHE A 156 -4.97 6.32 -9.89
CA PHE A 156 -5.08 4.99 -9.30
C PHE A 156 -3.74 4.27 -9.32
N ASP A 157 -3.44 3.54 -8.24
CA ASP A 157 -2.39 2.54 -8.21
C ASP A 157 -2.93 1.25 -8.83
N VAL A 158 -2.24 0.78 -9.86
CA VAL A 158 -2.58 -0.39 -10.66
C VAL A 158 -1.47 -1.43 -10.65
N THR A 159 -0.59 -1.39 -9.65
CA THR A 159 0.60 -2.26 -9.53
C THR A 159 0.23 -3.74 -9.57
N GLU A 160 -0.89 -4.12 -8.95
CA GLU A 160 -1.39 -5.50 -8.95
C GLU A 160 -1.78 -5.96 -10.36
N TRP A 161 -2.59 -5.16 -11.05
CA TRP A 161 -3.01 -5.42 -12.43
C TRP A 161 -1.81 -5.44 -13.39
N PHE A 162 -0.90 -4.49 -13.22
CA PHE A 162 0.32 -4.36 -14.03
C PHE A 162 1.24 -5.58 -13.88
N SER A 163 1.43 -6.05 -12.64
CA SER A 163 2.18 -7.28 -12.36
C SER A 163 1.51 -8.49 -13.01
N CYS A 164 0.18 -8.54 -13.02
CA CYS A 164 -0.57 -9.59 -13.69
C CYS A 164 -0.27 -9.61 -15.19
N GLN A 165 -0.18 -8.45 -15.88
CA GLN A 165 0.08 -8.37 -17.33
C GLN A 165 1.39 -9.04 -17.77
N GLY A 166 2.35 -9.28 -16.86
CA GLY A 166 3.49 -10.16 -17.12
C GLY A 166 4.80 -9.45 -17.40
N ILE A 167 5.05 -8.33 -16.72
CA ILE A 167 6.44 -7.92 -16.52
C ILE A 167 6.99 -8.81 -15.40
N PRO A 168 7.93 -9.74 -15.69
CA PRO A 168 8.55 -10.53 -14.66
C PRO A 168 9.22 -9.59 -13.66
N ARG A 169 9.09 -9.90 -12.37
CA ARG A 169 9.80 -9.20 -11.31
C ARG A 169 11.30 -9.27 -11.63
N CYS A 170 11.90 -8.16 -12.00
CA CYS A 170 13.34 -8.05 -12.22
C CYS A 170 14.08 -8.19 -10.89
#